data_AF-A0A8B4CJI1-F1
#
_entry.id   AF-A0A8B4CJI1-F1
#
_cell.length_a   1.000
_cell.length_b   1.000
_cell.length_c   1.000
_cell.angle_alpha   90.00
_cell.angle_beta   90.00
_cell.angle_gamma   90.00
#
_symmetry.space_group_name_H-M   'P 1'
#
loop_
_entity.id
_entity.type
_entity.pdbx_description
1 polymer ?
#
loop_
_entity_poly.entity_id
_entity_poly.type
_entity_poly.pdbx_seq_one_letter_code
_entity_poly.pdbx_strand_id
1 'polypeptide(L)'
;MLPMWASYIVKAYAWTLLLAKDGVAQWFLQHLGLEPLLTAFLTLPAVGGNTLSTSGLGRFLVFLYIWLPFMILPVQAALERLPPSLLQASADLGARPRQTFRYVVLPLAIPGIAAGSIFTFSLTLGDFIVPQLVGPPGYFIGNMVYSQQGAIGNMPMAAAFTLVPIILIALYLAFVKRLGAFDAL
;
A
#
# COMPACT_ATOMS: atom_id res chain seq x y z
N MET A 1 2.57 14.64 -7.14
CA MET A 1 1.44 15.02 -8.02
C MET A 1 1.24 14.08 -9.22
N LEU A 2 2.30 13.59 -9.88
CA LEU A 2 2.23 12.69 -11.05
C LEU A 2 1.23 11.50 -10.96
N PRO A 3 1.13 10.74 -9.85
CA PRO A 3 0.21 9.60 -9.79
C PRO A 3 -1.27 9.97 -9.64
N MET A 4 -1.62 11.22 -9.31
CA MET A 4 -3.02 11.64 -9.08
C MET A 4 -3.71 12.14 -10.37
N TRP A 5 -2.97 12.34 -11.46
CA TRP A 5 -3.49 12.96 -12.69
C TRP A 5 -4.18 11.96 -13.64
N ALA A 6 -3.82 10.69 -13.57
CA ALA A 6 -4.44 9.62 -14.37
C ALA A 6 -5.55 8.93 -13.58
N SER A 7 -6.63 8.56 -14.28
CA SER A 7 -7.73 7.76 -13.71
C SER A 7 -7.19 6.47 -13.08
N TYR A 8 -7.75 6.10 -11.93
CA TYR A 8 -7.37 4.90 -11.19
C TYR A 8 -7.43 3.64 -12.07
N ILE A 9 -8.48 3.49 -12.88
CA ILE A 9 -8.66 2.35 -13.78
C ILE A 9 -7.55 2.30 -14.84
N VAL A 10 -7.22 3.45 -15.43
CA VAL A 10 -6.16 3.55 -16.44
C VAL A 10 -4.81 3.13 -15.85
N LYS A 11 -4.51 3.56 -14.61
CA LYS A 11 -3.29 3.15 -13.92
C LYS A 11 -3.26 1.65 -13.65
N ALA A 12 -4.38 1.07 -13.19
CA ALA A 12 -4.47 -0.36 -12.93
C ALA A 12 -4.20 -1.18 -14.20
N TYR A 13 -4.84 -0.84 -15.33
CA TYR A 13 -4.58 -1.49 -16.62
C TYR A 13 -3.17 -1.25 -17.15
N ALA A 14 -2.62 -0.04 -16.99
CA ALA A 14 -1.24 0.21 -17.41
C ALA A 14 -0.26 -0.71 -16.66
N TRP A 15 -0.44 -0.86 -15.34
CA TRP A 15 0.38 -1.74 -14.53
C TRP A 15 0.19 -3.23 -14.86
N THR A 16 -1.02 -3.66 -15.21
CA THR A 16 -1.25 -5.05 -15.62
C THR A 16 -0.47 -5.37 -16.89
N LEU A 17 -0.50 -4.46 -17.88
CA LEU A 17 0.25 -4.59 -19.13
C LEU A 17 1.76 -4.53 -18.91
N LEU A 18 2.23 -3.65 -18.02
CA LEU A 18 3.66 -3.54 -17.69
C LEU A 18 4.22 -4.81 -17.03
N LEU A 19 3.41 -5.46 -16.18
CA LEU A 19 3.79 -6.66 -15.43
C LEU A 19 3.38 -7.96 -16.14
N ALA A 20 2.68 -7.88 -17.27
CA ALA A 20 2.22 -9.03 -18.05
C ALA A 20 3.38 -9.86 -18.60
N LYS A 21 3.06 -11.05 -19.09
CA LYS A 21 4.01 -11.86 -19.86
C LYS A 21 4.48 -11.06 -21.07
N ASP A 22 5.79 -11.01 -21.29
CA ASP A 22 6.44 -10.23 -22.35
C ASP A 22 6.21 -8.70 -22.24
N GLY A 23 5.75 -8.23 -21.07
CA GLY A 23 5.63 -6.82 -20.74
C GLY A 23 6.98 -6.15 -20.52
N VAL A 24 6.96 -4.82 -20.35
CA VAL A 24 8.18 -4.00 -20.17
C VAL A 24 9.03 -4.49 -19.00
N ALA A 25 8.41 -4.93 -17.90
CA ALA A 25 9.13 -5.46 -16.75
C ALA A 25 9.90 -6.74 -17.08
N GLN A 26 9.27 -7.68 -17.82
CA GLN A 26 9.92 -8.92 -18.22
C GLN A 26 11.00 -8.67 -19.27
N TRP A 27 10.74 -7.80 -20.26
CA TRP A 27 11.72 -7.37 -21.26
C TRP A 27 12.98 -6.80 -20.59
N PHE A 28 12.83 -5.93 -19.59
CA PHE A 28 13.96 -5.37 -18.86
C PHE A 28 14.74 -6.43 -18.06
N LEU A 29 14.04 -7.34 -17.39
CA LEU A 29 14.65 -8.44 -16.64
C LEU A 29 15.40 -9.43 -17.55
N GLN A 30 14.90 -9.66 -18.77
CA GLN A 30 15.58 -10.46 -19.79
C GLN A 30 16.88 -9.79 -20.25
N HIS A 31 16.89 -8.47 -20.49
CA HIS A 31 18.11 -7.73 -20.85
C HIS A 31 19.17 -7.77 -19.75
N LEU A 32 18.76 -7.86 -18.48
CA LEU A 32 19.64 -8.01 -17.33
C LEU A 32 20.08 -9.46 -17.06
N GLY A 33 19.56 -10.45 -17.79
CA GLY A 33 19.81 -11.87 -17.53
C GLY A 33 19.21 -12.39 -16.22
N LEU A 34 18.24 -11.67 -15.64
CA LEU A 34 17.60 -12.00 -14.35
C LEU A 34 16.33 -12.85 -14.50
N GLU A 35 15.99 -13.26 -15.72
CA GLU A 35 14.85 -14.15 -16.00
C GLU A 35 14.86 -15.44 -15.17
N PRO A 36 15.96 -16.23 -15.07
CA PRO A 36 15.95 -17.46 -14.29
C PRO A 36 15.75 -17.21 -12.79
N LEU A 37 16.24 -16.08 -12.26
CA LEU A 37 15.99 -15.67 -10.87
C LEU A 37 14.52 -15.30 -10.65
N LEU A 38 13.92 -14.58 -11.61
CA LEU A 38 12.49 -14.26 -11.55
C LEU A 38 11.66 -15.54 -11.58
N THR A 39 11.94 -16.47 -12.49
CA THR A 39 11.19 -17.74 -12.58
C THR A 39 11.34 -18.55 -11.30
N ALA A 40 12.57 -18.69 -10.77
CA ALA A 40 12.81 -19.37 -9.49
C ALA A 40 12.01 -18.71 -8.35
N PHE A 41 11.98 -17.38 -8.31
CA PHE A 41 11.26 -16.64 -7.28
C PHE A 41 9.74 -16.73 -7.42
N LEU A 42 9.22 -16.73 -8.65
CA LEU A 42 7.80 -16.87 -8.96
C LEU A 42 7.27 -18.28 -8.71
N THR A 43 8.13 -19.31 -8.82
CA THR A 43 7.77 -20.70 -8.46
C THR A 43 7.63 -20.93 -6.96
N LEU A 44 8.08 -20.00 -6.12
CA LEU A 44 7.89 -20.11 -4.67
C LEU A 44 6.39 -20.05 -4.33
N PRO A 45 5.86 -21.00 -3.54
CA PRO A 45 4.44 -21.07 -3.19
C PRO A 45 3.88 -19.78 -2.54
N ALA A 46 4.74 -19.02 -1.84
CA ALA A 46 4.35 -17.79 -1.18
C ALA A 46 4.15 -16.59 -2.14
N VAL A 47 4.81 -16.60 -3.30
CA VAL A 47 4.76 -15.52 -4.29
C VAL A 47 3.77 -15.85 -5.40
N GLY A 48 3.82 -17.11 -5.86
CA GLY A 48 2.85 -17.79 -6.72
C GLY A 48 2.44 -17.03 -7.99
N GLY A 49 2.89 -17.48 -9.16
CA GLY A 49 2.36 -17.04 -10.44
C GLY A 49 3.26 -17.39 -11.62
N ASN A 50 2.73 -17.41 -12.83
CA ASN A 50 3.54 -17.61 -14.05
C ASN A 50 4.21 -16.31 -14.53
N THR A 51 3.75 -15.16 -14.02
CA THR A 51 4.20 -13.81 -14.35
C THR A 51 4.08 -12.89 -13.15
N LEU A 52 4.76 -11.74 -13.18
CA LEU A 52 4.60 -10.67 -12.20
C LEU A 52 3.14 -10.21 -12.09
N SER A 53 2.43 -10.03 -13.22
CA SER A 53 1.02 -9.62 -13.22
C SER A 53 0.09 -10.63 -12.57
N THR A 54 0.44 -11.91 -12.55
CA THR A 54 -0.35 -12.97 -11.89
C THR A 54 0.13 -13.27 -10.47
N SER A 55 1.15 -12.57 -9.97
CA SER A 55 1.77 -12.85 -8.67
C SER A 55 1.25 -11.97 -7.55
N GLY A 56 1.30 -12.46 -6.32
CA GLY A 56 0.97 -11.66 -5.14
C GLY A 56 1.87 -10.43 -5.01
N LEU A 57 3.13 -10.54 -5.44
CA LEU A 57 4.07 -9.44 -5.46
C LEU A 57 3.73 -8.35 -6.47
N GLY A 58 3.32 -8.72 -7.69
CA GLY A 58 2.83 -7.75 -8.67
C GLY A 58 1.66 -6.95 -8.12
N ARG A 59 0.69 -7.64 -7.50
CA ARG A 59 -0.44 -6.98 -6.83
C ARG A 59 0.03 -6.01 -5.73
N PHE A 60 0.97 -6.44 -4.89
CA PHE A 60 1.56 -5.59 -3.86
C PHE A 60 2.24 -4.34 -4.43
N LEU A 61 3.02 -4.47 -5.52
CA LEU A 61 3.68 -3.35 -6.19
C LEU A 61 2.66 -2.36 -6.77
N VAL A 62 1.58 -2.86 -7.37
CA VAL A 62 0.51 -2.00 -7.89
C VAL A 62 -0.19 -1.25 -6.76
N PHE A 63 -0.53 -1.93 -5.67
CA PHE A 63 -1.08 -1.26 -4.48
C PHE A 63 -0.13 -0.21 -3.90
N LEU A 64 1.16 -0.54 -3.79
CA LEU A 64 2.17 0.40 -3.32
C LEU A 64 2.17 1.65 -4.19
N TYR A 65 2.23 1.52 -5.52
CA TYR A 65 2.23 2.67 -6.42
C TYR A 65 0.96 3.52 -6.33
N ILE A 66 -0.21 2.88 -6.29
CA ILE A 66 -1.49 3.58 -6.29
C ILE A 66 -1.72 4.31 -4.96
N TRP A 67 -1.36 3.70 -3.84
CA TRP A 67 -1.66 4.22 -2.50
C TRP A 67 -0.54 5.05 -1.88
N LEU A 68 0.68 4.99 -2.41
CA LEU A 68 1.82 5.79 -1.94
C LEU A 68 1.54 7.30 -1.80
N PRO A 69 0.79 7.96 -2.70
CA PRO A 69 0.42 9.37 -2.50
C PRO A 69 -0.38 9.61 -1.22
N PHE A 70 -1.30 8.70 -0.88
CA PHE A 70 -2.12 8.79 0.31
C PHE A 70 -1.33 8.52 1.60
N MET A 71 -0.20 7.82 1.51
CA MET A 71 0.76 7.69 2.61
C MET A 71 1.64 8.94 2.76
N ILE A 72 2.07 9.52 1.63
CA ILE A 72 2.98 10.67 1.64
C ILE A 72 2.30 11.91 2.24
N LEU A 73 1.04 12.19 1.93
CA LEU A 73 0.39 13.43 2.37
C LEU A 73 0.35 13.58 3.91
N PRO A 74 -0.10 12.58 4.69
CA PRO A 74 -0.11 12.69 6.15
C PRO A 74 1.30 12.71 6.76
N VAL A 75 2.24 11.97 6.17
CA VAL A 75 3.65 11.97 6.59
C VAL A 75 4.27 13.34 6.35
N GLN A 76 4.04 13.94 5.18
CA GLN A 76 4.50 15.29 4.85
C GLN A 76 3.92 16.32 5.82
N ALA A 77 2.61 16.27 6.07
CA ALA A 77 1.96 17.18 7.02
C ALA A 77 2.53 17.06 8.45
N ALA A 78 2.90 15.85 8.88
CA ALA A 78 3.57 15.64 10.16
C ALA A 78 5.01 16.19 10.16
N LEU A 79 5.75 16.02 9.06
CA LEU A 79 7.11 16.54 8.92
C LEU A 79 7.15 18.06 8.85
N GLU A 80 6.19 18.72 8.21
CA GLU A 80 6.10 20.18 8.11
C GLU A 80 5.82 20.85 9.46
N ARG A 81 5.25 20.12 10.42
CA ARG A 81 4.98 20.60 11.78
C ARG A 81 6.20 20.50 12.71
N LEU A 82 7.27 19.84 12.29
CA LEU A 82 8.49 19.74 13.09
C LEU A 82 9.17 21.11 13.22
N PRO A 83 9.35 21.64 14.44
CA PRO A 83 10.06 22.90 14.61
C PRO A 83 11.53 22.73 14.22
N PRO A 84 12.10 23.63 13.38
CA PRO A 84 13.50 23.55 12.95
C PRO A 84 14.51 23.56 14.11
N SER A 85 14.11 24.10 15.27
CA SER A 85 14.93 24.13 16.48
C SER A 85 15.32 22.74 16.98
N LEU A 86 14.49 21.71 16.79
CA LEU A 86 14.82 20.34 17.17
C LEU A 86 15.94 19.76 16.31
N LEU A 87 15.98 20.13 15.03
CA LEU A 87 17.04 19.72 14.11
C LEU A 87 18.36 20.41 14.47
N GLN A 88 18.30 21.72 14.74
CA GLN A 88 19.46 22.51 15.20
C GLN A 88 20.02 21.98 16.53
N ALA A 89 19.16 21.76 17.53
CA ALA A 89 19.56 21.21 18.82
C ALA A 89 20.21 19.82 18.68
N SER A 90 19.71 18.98 17.77
CA SER A 90 20.35 17.68 17.50
C SER A 90 21.75 17.83 16.91
N ALA A 91 21.95 18.81 16.02
CA ALA A 91 23.25 19.10 15.42
C ALA A 91 24.23 19.69 16.44
N ASP A 92 23.75 20.56 17.33
CA ASP A 92 24.55 21.14 18.43
C ASP A 92 25.05 20.07 19.41
N LEU A 93 24.26 19.01 19.63
CA LEU A 93 24.65 17.83 20.40
C LEU A 93 25.62 16.88 19.66
N GLY A 94 26.03 17.23 18.43
CA GLY A 94 26.95 16.44 17.61
C GLY A 94 26.30 15.25 16.90
N ALA A 95 24.96 15.21 16.78
CA ALA A 95 24.27 14.11 16.11
C ALA A 95 24.53 14.13 14.60
N ARG A 96 24.78 12.94 14.03
CA ARG A 96 24.85 12.73 12.57
C ARG A 96 23.43 12.72 11.97
N PRO A 97 23.25 13.03 10.68
CA PRO A 97 21.92 13.05 10.04
C PRO A 97 21.09 11.77 10.24
N ARG A 98 21.73 10.58 10.23
CA ARG A 98 21.05 9.30 10.50
C ARG A 98 20.55 9.17 11.94
N GLN A 99 21.25 9.77 12.90
CA GLN A 99 20.84 9.82 14.31
C GLN A 99 19.70 10.81 14.49
N THR A 100 19.79 12.02 13.94
CA THR A 100 18.70 12.99 13.94
C THR A 100 17.42 12.40 13.34
N PHE A 101 17.54 11.69 12.21
CA PHE A 101 16.39 11.00 11.63
C PHE A 101 15.79 9.96 12.59
N ARG A 102 16.61 9.04 13.13
CA ARG A 102 16.11 7.93 13.95
C ARG A 102 15.55 8.37 15.30
N TYR A 103 16.15 9.36 15.94
CA TYR A 103 15.86 9.75 17.31
C TYR A 103 14.98 11.00 17.45
N VAL A 104 14.89 11.84 16.41
CA VAL A 104 14.10 13.07 16.43
C VAL A 104 12.97 13.00 15.40
N VAL A 105 13.32 12.87 14.12
CA VAL A 105 12.34 12.97 13.03
C VAL A 105 11.36 11.80 13.01
N LEU A 106 11.89 10.56 13.04
CA LEU A 106 11.09 9.34 12.96
C LEU A 106 10.04 9.25 14.07
N PRO A 107 10.38 9.38 15.38
CA PRO A 107 9.36 9.29 16.43
C PRO A 107 8.29 10.38 16.34
N LEU A 108 8.68 11.59 15.95
CA LEU A 108 7.74 12.71 15.77
C LEU A 108 6.88 12.56 14.50
N ALA A 109 7.34 11.82 13.50
CA ALA A 109 6.58 11.48 12.30
C ALA A 109 5.64 10.26 12.49
N ILE A 110 5.76 9.49 13.59
CA ILE A 110 4.93 8.29 13.84
C ILE A 110 3.43 8.59 13.73
N PRO A 111 2.88 9.68 14.30
CA PRO A 111 1.46 10.03 14.14
C PRO A 111 1.04 10.18 12.67
N GLY A 112 1.87 10.85 11.85
CA GLY A 112 1.62 11.01 10.43
C GLY A 112 1.71 9.69 9.66
N ILE A 113 2.68 8.85 9.99
CA ILE A 113 2.82 7.50 9.44
C ILE A 113 1.60 6.65 9.78
N ALA A 114 1.13 6.70 11.03
CA ALA A 114 -0.05 5.96 11.48
C ALA A 114 -1.34 6.45 10.77
N ALA A 115 -1.51 7.77 10.63
CA ALA A 115 -2.63 8.33 9.88
C ALA A 115 -2.61 7.88 8.41
N GLY A 116 -1.46 7.98 7.74
CA GLY A 116 -1.28 7.52 6.36
C GLY A 116 -1.55 6.02 6.20
N SER A 117 -1.05 5.20 7.12
CA SER A 117 -1.24 3.75 7.04
C SER A 117 -2.71 3.36 7.20
N ILE A 118 -3.47 4.04 8.06
CA ILE A 118 -4.93 3.85 8.20
C ILE A 118 -5.63 4.08 6.85
N PHE A 119 -5.31 5.20 6.18
CA PHE A 119 -5.90 5.51 4.88
C PHE A 119 -5.55 4.45 3.84
N THR A 120 -4.28 4.11 3.69
CA THR A 120 -3.86 3.13 2.69
C THR A 120 -4.40 1.73 2.96
N PHE A 121 -4.50 1.33 4.23
CA PHE A 121 -5.05 0.04 4.62
C PHE A 121 -6.55 -0.04 4.32
N SER A 122 -7.30 0.99 4.68
CA SER A 122 -8.73 1.10 4.40
C SER A 122 -9.02 1.01 2.90
N LEU A 123 -8.28 1.78 2.09
CA LEU A 123 -8.41 1.77 0.63
C LEU A 123 -8.07 0.41 0.02
N THR A 124 -7.02 -0.26 0.53
CA THR A 124 -6.61 -1.59 0.04
C THR A 124 -7.64 -2.67 0.37
N LEU A 125 -8.24 -2.65 1.58
CA LEU A 125 -9.26 -3.64 1.97
C LEU A 125 -10.54 -3.55 1.13
N GLY A 126 -10.94 -2.32 0.77
CA GLY A 126 -12.12 -2.07 -0.05
C GLY A 126 -11.90 -2.24 -1.56
N ASP A 127 -10.66 -2.40 -2.01
CA ASP A 127 -10.34 -2.49 -3.43
C ASP A 127 -10.79 -3.83 -4.03
N PHE A 128 -11.54 -3.76 -5.13
CA PHE A 128 -11.96 -4.91 -5.92
C PHE A 128 -11.39 -4.89 -7.35
N ILE A 129 -10.82 -3.78 -7.82
CA ILE A 129 -10.35 -3.65 -9.20
C ILE A 129 -8.93 -4.22 -9.32
N VAL A 130 -8.00 -3.77 -8.49
CA VAL A 130 -6.61 -4.28 -8.53
C VAL A 130 -6.56 -5.79 -8.29
N PRO A 131 -7.28 -6.37 -7.31
CA PRO A 131 -7.26 -7.83 -7.12
C PRO A 131 -7.86 -8.63 -8.27
N GLN A 132 -8.78 -8.05 -9.04
CA GLN A 132 -9.34 -8.68 -10.25
C GLN A 132 -8.38 -8.62 -11.44
N LEU A 133 -7.59 -7.55 -11.53
CA LEU A 133 -6.71 -7.32 -12.66
C LEU A 133 -5.29 -7.90 -12.47
N VAL A 134 -4.77 -7.88 -11.23
CA VAL A 134 -3.39 -8.27 -10.90
C VAL A 134 -3.37 -9.24 -9.73
N GLY A 135 -2.52 -10.26 -9.83
CA GLY A 135 -2.25 -11.28 -8.83
C GLY A 135 -3.04 -12.57 -9.04
N PRO A 136 -2.81 -13.58 -8.20
CA PRO A 136 -3.47 -14.87 -8.33
C PRO A 136 -4.96 -14.73 -8.01
N PRO A 137 -5.83 -15.54 -8.65
CA PRO A 137 -7.25 -15.58 -8.30
C PRO A 137 -7.38 -15.90 -6.81
N GLY A 138 -8.17 -15.10 -6.10
CA GLY A 138 -8.30 -15.21 -4.66
C GLY A 138 -9.45 -14.39 -4.11
N TYR A 139 -9.86 -14.74 -2.90
CA TYR A 139 -10.97 -14.10 -2.20
C TYR A 139 -10.49 -12.82 -1.52
N PHE A 140 -10.61 -11.71 -2.23
CA PHE A 140 -10.51 -10.36 -1.64
C PHE A 140 -11.88 -9.92 -1.14
N ILE A 141 -11.91 -9.21 -0.01
CA ILE A 141 -13.17 -8.76 0.60
C ILE A 141 -13.93 -7.87 -0.39
N GLY A 142 -13.26 -6.90 -1.03
CA GLY A 142 -13.88 -6.07 -2.06
C GLY A 142 -14.49 -6.88 -3.21
N ASN A 143 -13.79 -7.92 -3.69
CA ASN A 143 -14.30 -8.82 -4.73
C ASN A 143 -15.53 -9.59 -4.27
N MET A 144 -15.56 -10.05 -3.01
CA MET A 144 -16.71 -10.79 -2.47
C MET A 144 -17.93 -9.91 -2.30
N VAL A 145 -17.76 -8.67 -1.83
CA VAL A 145 -18.86 -7.70 -1.77
C VAL A 145 -19.39 -7.44 -3.19
N TYR A 146 -18.50 -7.21 -4.16
CA TYR A 146 -18.87 -6.99 -5.56
C TYR A 146 -19.60 -8.20 -6.16
N SER A 147 -19.11 -9.43 -5.96
CA SER A 147 -19.75 -10.62 -6.52
C SER A 147 -21.10 -10.93 -5.88
N GLN A 148 -21.21 -10.79 -4.55
CA GLN A 148 -22.45 -11.07 -3.83
C GLN A 148 -23.54 -10.05 -4.16
N GLN A 149 -23.20 -8.76 -4.25
CA GLN A 149 -24.15 -7.73 -4.60
C GLN A 149 -24.44 -7.67 -6.10
N GLY A 150 -23.41 -7.71 -6.94
CA GLY A 150 -23.51 -7.44 -8.38
C GLY A 150 -23.92 -8.64 -9.23
N ALA A 151 -23.37 -9.84 -8.95
CA ALA A 151 -23.65 -11.03 -9.75
C ALA A 151 -24.78 -11.90 -9.16
N ILE A 152 -24.83 -12.01 -7.83
CA ILE A 152 -25.77 -12.91 -7.12
C ILE A 152 -27.02 -12.15 -6.65
N GLY A 153 -26.93 -10.84 -6.43
CA GLY A 153 -28.02 -10.04 -5.86
C GLY A 153 -28.26 -10.29 -4.36
N ASN A 154 -27.32 -10.97 -3.68
CA ASN A 154 -27.40 -11.27 -2.25
C ASN A 154 -26.87 -10.09 -1.41
N MET A 155 -27.73 -9.08 -1.27
CA MET A 155 -27.44 -7.87 -0.49
C MET A 155 -27.14 -8.15 1.00
N PRO A 156 -27.84 -9.08 1.68
CA PRO A 156 -27.50 -9.43 3.07
C PRO A 156 -26.09 -10.00 3.24
N MET A 157 -25.65 -10.90 2.35
CA MET A 157 -24.27 -11.43 2.40
C MET A 157 -23.23 -10.35 2.10
N ALA A 158 -23.49 -9.48 1.11
CA ALA A 158 -22.59 -8.36 0.81
C ALA A 158 -22.42 -7.42 2.02
N ALA A 159 -23.50 -7.15 2.76
CA ALA A 159 -23.44 -6.37 4.00
C ALA A 159 -22.60 -7.07 5.08
N ALA A 160 -22.76 -8.40 5.24
CA ALA A 160 -21.96 -9.17 6.19
C ALA A 160 -20.45 -9.11 5.88
N PHE A 161 -20.05 -9.23 4.61
CA PHE A 161 -18.64 -9.07 4.20
C PHE A 161 -18.11 -7.66 4.46
N THR A 162 -18.96 -6.63 4.35
CA THR A 162 -18.58 -5.23 4.59
C THR A 162 -18.35 -4.92 6.07
N LEU A 163 -18.95 -5.67 6.99
CA LEU A 163 -18.67 -5.51 8.43
C LEU A 163 -17.23 -5.85 8.79
N VAL A 164 -16.59 -6.78 8.08
CA VAL A 164 -15.21 -7.20 8.35
C VAL A 164 -14.21 -6.02 8.23
N PRO A 165 -14.12 -5.29 7.10
CA PRO A 165 -13.20 -4.16 6.99
C PRO A 165 -13.58 -3.02 7.95
N ILE A 166 -14.86 -2.79 8.23
CA ILE A 166 -15.30 -1.79 9.21
C ILE A 166 -14.74 -2.11 10.60
N ILE A 167 -14.88 -3.36 11.06
CA ILE A 167 -14.37 -3.79 12.37
C ILE A 167 -12.85 -3.71 12.40
N LEU A 168 -12.15 -4.15 11.34
CA LEU A 168 -10.70 -4.06 11.27
C LEU A 168 -10.19 -2.61 11.35
N ILE A 169 -10.83 -1.68 10.63
CA ILE A 169 -10.49 -0.26 10.69
C ILE A 169 -10.78 0.32 12.08
N ALA A 170 -11.92 -0.04 12.70
CA ALA A 170 -12.27 0.42 14.04
C ALA A 170 -11.26 -0.07 15.09
N LEU A 171 -10.85 -1.34 15.03
CA LEU A 171 -9.81 -1.90 15.89
C LEU A 171 -8.45 -1.22 15.65
N TYR A 172 -8.11 -0.97 14.40
CA TYR A 172 -6.85 -0.31 14.05
C TYR A 172 -6.80 1.14 14.57
N LEU A 173 -7.88 1.90 14.40
CA LEU A 173 -8.03 3.25 14.98
C LEU A 173 -7.95 3.22 16.51
N ALA A 174 -8.62 2.27 17.15
CA ALA A 174 -8.58 2.12 18.61
C ALA A 174 -7.15 1.82 19.11
N PHE A 175 -6.40 0.99 18.37
CA PHE A 175 -5.01 0.68 18.69
C PHE A 175 -4.10 1.91 18.53
N VAL A 176 -4.19 2.62 17.41
CA VAL A 176 -3.41 3.85 17.17
C VAL A 176 -3.74 4.92 18.20
N LYS A 177 -5.02 5.05 18.60
CA LYS A 177 -5.43 5.95 19.67
C LYS A 177 -4.83 5.59 21.03
N ARG A 178 -4.75 4.31 21.38
CA ARG A 178 -4.11 3.86 22.63
C ARG A 178 -2.60 4.09 22.66
N LEU A 179 -1.94 4.17 21.51
CA LEU A 179 -0.51 4.46 21.41
C LEU A 179 -0.16 5.95 21.59
N GLY A 180 -1.15 6.81 21.90
CA GLY A 180 -0.93 8.25 22.12
C GLY A 180 -0.58 9.03 20.85
N ALA A 181 -0.72 8.42 19.67
CA ALA A 181 -0.42 9.07 18.39
C ALA A 181 -1.30 10.32 18.13
N PHE A 182 -2.47 10.42 18.79
CA PHE A 182 -3.34 11.60 18.71
C PHE A 182 -3.18 12.55 19.90
N ASP A 183 -2.42 12.20 20.94
CA ASP A 183 -2.17 13.08 22.10
C ASP A 183 -1.05 14.11 21.82
N ALA A 184 -0.33 13.93 20.70
CA ALA A 184 0.74 14.81 20.24
C ALA A 184 0.28 15.84 19.16
N LEU A 185 -1.02 15.91 18.88
CA LEU A 185 -1.64 16.87 17.96
C LEU A 185 -2.30 18.02 18.72
#